data_AF-A0A2M7GV79-F1
#
_entry.id   AF-A0A2M7GV79-F1
#
_cell.length_a   1.000
_cell.length_b   1.000
_cell.length_c   1.000
_cell.angle_alpha   90.00
_cell.angle_beta   90.00
_cell.angle_gamma   90.00
#
_symmetry.space_group_name_H-M   'P 1'
#
loop_
_entity.id
_entity.type
_entity.pdbx_description
1 polymer ?
#
loop_
_entity_poly.entity_id
_entity_poly.type
_entity_poly.pdbx_seq_one_letter_code
_entity_poly.pdbx_strand_id
1 'polypeptide(L)'
;RVTRKTDVRIVAATHQDLTQLTRQGRFREDLFYRLNVVPLRLPPLRERLEDIPELVKTFLAKAAGEGLPWKIIEGKATERLMAYNWPGNVR
;
A
#
# COMPACT_ATOMS: atom_id res chain seq x y z
N ARG A 1 -12.13 30.07 22.90
CA ARG A 1 -11.96 28.86 22.06
C ARG A 1 -12.40 27.67 22.91
N VAL A 2 -13.49 26.98 22.56
CA VAL A 2 -13.98 25.84 23.36
C VAL A 2 -13.26 24.58 22.89
N THR A 3 -12.55 23.90 23.80
CA THR A 3 -11.87 22.63 23.50
C THR A 3 -12.91 21.51 23.48
N ARG A 4 -12.95 20.72 22.38
CA ARG A 4 -13.82 19.53 22.29
C ARG A 4 -13.00 18.28 22.57
N LYS A 5 -13.44 17.47 23.55
CA LYS A 5 -12.91 16.12 23.74
C LYS A 5 -13.22 15.27 22.52
N THR A 6 -12.24 14.48 22.09
CA THR A 6 -12.36 13.53 20.98
C THR A 6 -11.66 12.24 21.37
N ASP A 7 -12.27 11.13 20.98
CA ASP A 7 -11.67 9.80 21.04
C ASP A 7 -11.42 9.36 19.59
N VAL A 8 -10.15 9.23 19.22
CA VAL A 8 -9.73 9.01 17.83
C VAL A 8 -8.59 8.01 17.77
N ARG A 9 -8.65 7.15 16.74
CA ARG A 9 -7.54 6.30 16.33
C ARG A 9 -6.82 6.93 15.14
N ILE A 10 -5.51 7.12 15.27
CA ILE A 10 -4.67 7.70 14.22
C ILE A 10 -3.99 6.56 13.44
N VAL A 11 -4.12 6.60 12.12
CA VAL A 11 -3.35 5.78 11.18
C VAL A 11 -2.64 6.72 10.21
N ALA A 12 -1.32 6.60 10.10
CA ALA A 12 -0.50 7.42 9.22
C ALA A 12 0.27 6.53 8.23
N ALA A 13 0.50 7.03 7.02
CA ALA A 13 1.27 6.34 5.99
C ALA A 13 2.14 7.36 5.25
N THR A 14 3.35 6.95 4.87
CA THR A 14 4.26 7.78 4.09
C THR A 14 5.23 6.90 3.28
N HIS A 15 5.62 7.39 2.11
CA HIS A 15 6.68 6.80 1.29
C HIS A 15 8.07 7.36 1.64
N GLN A 16 8.14 8.42 2.44
CA GLN A 16 9.38 9.05 2.84
C GLN A 16 9.95 8.39 4.11
N ASP A 17 11.27 8.37 4.22
CA ASP A 17 11.93 7.93 5.43
C ASP A 17 11.81 9.01 6.53
N LEU A 18 10.86 8.83 7.45
CA LEU A 18 10.66 9.75 8.57
C LEU A 18 11.88 9.83 9.49
N THR A 19 12.64 8.74 9.66
CA THR A 19 13.85 8.76 10.49
C THR A 19 14.90 9.68 9.87
N GLN A 20 15.06 9.64 8.56
CA GLN A 20 15.94 10.57 7.84
C GLN A 20 15.43 12.02 7.93
N LEU A 21 14.12 12.25 7.72
CA LEU A 21 13.54 13.58 7.77
C LEU A 21 13.60 14.22 9.16
N THR A 22 13.45 13.42 10.23
CA THR A 22 13.63 13.90 11.61
C THR A 22 15.06 14.35 11.86
N ARG A 23 16.07 13.56 11.44
CA ARG A 23 17.49 13.95 11.55
C ARG A 23 17.82 15.23 10.80
N GLN A 24 17.14 15.49 9.69
CA GLN A 24 17.30 16.72 8.89
C GLN A 24 16.54 17.93 9.44
N GLY A 25 15.82 17.79 10.57
CA GLY A 25 14.96 18.86 11.11
C GLY A 25 13.73 19.16 10.26
N ARG A 26 13.43 18.32 9.25
CA ARG A 26 12.29 18.46 8.33
C ARG A 26 11.03 17.77 8.85
N PHE A 27 11.15 16.94 9.89
CA PHE A 27 10.02 16.32 10.56
C PHE A 27 10.18 16.42 12.08
N ARG A 28 9.07 16.73 12.76
CA ARG A 28 9.05 16.91 14.21
C ARG A 28 9.34 15.60 14.93
N GLU A 29 10.37 15.62 15.76
CA GLU A 29 10.83 14.45 16.52
C GLU A 29 9.75 13.94 17.50
N ASP A 30 9.09 14.85 18.22
CA ASP A 30 8.02 14.49 19.17
C ASP A 30 6.82 13.82 18.50
N LEU A 31 6.47 14.25 17.29
CA LEU A 31 5.44 13.61 16.48
C LEU A 31 5.89 12.25 15.93
N PHE A 32 7.16 12.11 15.52
CA PHE A 32 7.70 10.85 15.03
C PHE A 32 7.57 9.75 16.09
N TYR A 33 7.98 10.04 17.33
CA TYR A 33 7.87 9.07 18.42
C TYR A 33 6.41 8.68 18.76
N ARG A 34 5.45 9.59 18.57
CA ARG A 34 4.01 9.29 18.76
C ARG A 34 3.41 8.42 17.65
N LEU A 35 3.88 8.58 16.42
CA LEU A 35 3.41 7.80 15.28
C LEU A 35 4.10 6.43 15.17
N ASN A 36 5.39 6.36 15.52
CA ASN A 36 6.24 5.20 15.29
C ASN A 36 6.16 4.13 16.40
N VAL A 37 4.97 3.94 17.00
CA VAL A 37 4.76 2.94 18.07
C VAL A 37 4.60 1.54 17.48
N VAL A 38 3.79 1.41 16.42
CA VAL A 38 3.59 0.14 15.70
C VAL A 38 3.83 0.39 14.21
N PRO A 39 5.10 0.35 13.75
CA PRO A 39 5.41 0.56 12.35
C PRO A 39 5.01 -0.67 11.52
N LEU A 40 4.23 -0.44 10.46
CA LEU A 40 3.97 -1.44 9.43
C LEU A 40 4.74 -1.07 8.17
N ARG A 41 5.71 -1.92 7.79
CA ARG A 41 6.40 -1.80 6.50
C ARG A 41 5.63 -2.59 5.46
N LEU A 42 5.20 -1.91 4.39
CA LEU A 42 4.59 -2.57 3.25
C LEU A 42 5.68 -2.84 2.21
N PRO A 43 6.04 -4.11 1.95
CA PRO A 43 7.01 -4.42 0.91
C PRO A 43 6.41 -4.08 -0.47
N PRO A 44 7.24 -3.65 -1.43
CA PRO A 44 6.81 -3.45 -2.81
C PRO A 44 6.38 -4.77 -3.44
N LEU A 45 5.52 -4.72 -4.46
CA LEU A 45 4.93 -5.91 -5.08
C LEU A 45 5.97 -6.90 -5.63
N ARG A 46 7.12 -6.41 -6.08
CA ARG A 46 8.26 -7.24 -6.54
C ARG A 46 8.87 -8.15 -5.46
N GLU A 47 8.62 -7.86 -4.18
CA GLU A 47 9.05 -8.69 -3.04
C GLU A 47 7.95 -9.65 -2.57
N ARG A 48 6.77 -9.63 -3.22
CA ARG A 48 5.57 -10.43 -2.88
C ARG A 48 4.81 -10.85 -4.15
N LEU A 49 5.55 -11.38 -5.12
CA LEU A 49 5.03 -11.73 -6.46
C LEU A 49 3.97 -12.84 -6.40
N GLU A 50 4.00 -13.67 -5.37
CA GLU A 50 3.02 -14.72 -5.07
C GLU A 50 1.60 -14.20 -4.86
N ASP A 51 1.44 -12.91 -4.56
CA ASP A 51 0.12 -12.29 -4.40
C ASP A 51 -0.53 -11.87 -5.73
N ILE A 52 0.25 -11.82 -6.82
CA ILE A 52 -0.23 -11.36 -8.13
C ILE A 52 -1.44 -12.17 -8.64
N PRO A 53 -1.46 -13.52 -8.58
CA PRO A 53 -2.61 -14.29 -9.05
C PRO A 53 -3.93 -13.92 -8.34
N GLU A 54 -3.91 -13.75 -7.02
CA GLU A 54 -5.11 -13.39 -6.25
C GLU A 54 -5.52 -11.93 -6.45
N LEU A 55 -4.54 -11.02 -6.57
CA LEU A 55 -4.80 -9.62 -6.93
C LEU A 55 -5.49 -9.53 -8.29
N VAL A 56 -4.97 -10.21 -9.30
CA VAL A 56 -5.54 -10.27 -10.65
C VAL A 56 -6.98 -10.77 -10.61
N LYS A 57 -7.24 -11.89 -9.91
CA LYS A 57 -8.58 -12.45 -9.76
C LYS A 57 -9.53 -11.44 -9.10
N THR A 58 -9.07 -10.74 -8.06
CA THR A 58 -9.85 -9.71 -7.37
C THR A 58 -10.21 -8.55 -8.30
N PHE A 59 -9.25 -8.06 -9.10
CA PHE A 59 -9.49 -6.96 -10.03
C PHE A 59 -10.39 -7.35 -11.20
N LEU A 60 -10.25 -8.56 -11.74
CA LEU A 60 -11.15 -9.07 -12.78
C LEU A 60 -12.58 -9.22 -12.26
N ALA A 61 -12.76 -9.71 -11.04
CA ALA A 61 -14.07 -9.80 -10.41
C ALA A 61 -14.69 -8.43 -10.16
N LYS A 62 -13.89 -7.47 -9.67
CA LYS A 62 -14.34 -6.08 -9.49
C LYS A 62 -14.78 -5.44 -10.82
N ALA A 63 -13.96 -5.56 -11.86
CA ALA A 63 -14.25 -5.06 -13.20
C ALA A 63 -15.53 -5.67 -13.78
N ALA A 64 -15.76 -6.97 -13.57
CA ALA A 64 -16.99 -7.62 -13.99
C ALA A 64 -18.22 -7.09 -13.22
N GLY A 65 -18.08 -6.84 -11.92
CA GLY A 65 -19.11 -6.19 -11.10
C GLY A 65 -19.43 -4.75 -11.53
N GLU A 66 -18.48 -4.07 -12.18
CA GLU A 66 -18.64 -2.74 -12.77
C GLU A 66 -19.24 -2.77 -14.20
N GLY A 67 -19.62 -3.96 -14.71
CA GLY A 67 -20.31 -4.15 -15.98
C GLY A 67 -19.42 -4.53 -17.15
N LEU A 68 -18.12 -4.78 -16.94
CA LEU A 68 -17.26 -5.33 -17.97
C LEU A 68 -17.51 -6.85 -18.15
N PRO A 69 -17.28 -7.41 -19.34
CA PRO A 69 -17.33 -8.86 -19.53
C PRO A 69 -16.33 -9.58 -18.62
N TRP A 70 -16.73 -10.75 -18.11
CA TRP A 70 -15.82 -11.62 -17.37
C TRP A 70 -14.63 -12.02 -18.25
N LYS A 71 -13.43 -11.97 -17.67
CA LYS A 71 -12.18 -12.35 -18.34
C LYS A 71 -11.53 -13.49 -17.59
N ILE A 72 -10.88 -14.37 -18.34
CA ILE A 72 -10.02 -15.41 -17.81
C ILE A 72 -8.60 -15.05 -18.22
N ILE A 73 -7.66 -15.10 -17.26
CA ILE A 73 -6.24 -14.92 -17.53
C ILE A 73 -5.59 -16.27 -17.79
N GLU A 74 -4.86 -16.37 -18.90
CA GLU A 74 -4.09 -17.55 -19.25
C GLU A 74 -2.87 -17.72 -18.35
N GLY A 75 -2.42 -18.95 -18.12
CA GLY A 75 -1.22 -19.22 -17.29
C GLY A 75 0.02 -18.46 -17.76
N LYS A 76 0.26 -18.40 -19.08
CA LYS A 76 1.37 -17.62 -19.66
C LYS A 76 1.26 -16.12 -19.40
N ALA A 77 0.04 -15.59 -19.30
CA ALA A 77 -0.16 -14.19 -18.94
C ALA A 77 0.16 -13.97 -17.46
N THR A 78 -0.24 -14.89 -16.57
CA THR A 78 0.14 -14.86 -15.15
C THR A 78 1.66 -14.90 -14.97
N GLU A 79 2.36 -15.79 -15.67
CA GLU A 79 3.83 -15.87 -15.64
C GLU A 79 4.49 -14.53 -16.03
N ARG A 80 3.99 -13.87 -17.08
CA ARG A 80 4.47 -12.55 -17.50
C ARG A 80 4.21 -11.47 -16.45
N LEU A 81 3.04 -11.50 -15.81
CA LEU A 81 2.71 -10.57 -14.73
C LEU A 81 3.63 -10.79 -13.52
N MET A 82 3.94 -12.04 -13.18
CA MET A 82 4.87 -12.38 -12.09
C MET A 82 6.33 -12.02 -12.42
N ALA A 83 6.72 -12.03 -13.69
CA ALA A 83 8.07 -11.63 -14.11
C ALA A 83 8.29 -10.11 -14.20
N TYR A 84 7.24 -9.30 -14.08
CA TYR A 84 7.34 -7.84 -14.18
C TYR A 84 7.74 -7.21 -12.83
N ASN A 85 8.54 -6.14 -12.87
CA ASN A 85 9.09 -5.51 -11.64
C ASN A 85 8.11 -4.60 -10.89
N TRP A 86 6.94 -4.31 -11.45
CA TRP A 86 5.89 -3.49 -10.82
C TRP A 86 6.40 -2.19 -10.15
N PRO A 87 7.04 -1.26 -10.89
CA PRO A 87 7.51 0.00 -10.31
C PRO A 87 6.37 0.87 -9.74
N GLY A 88 5.14 0.69 -10.25
CA GLY A 88 3.92 1.32 -9.74
C GLY A 88 3.17 0.51 -8.67
N ASN A 89 3.68 -0.65 -8.27
CA ASN A 89 2.97 -1.62 -7.43
C ASN A 89 1.56 -1.93 -7.99
N VAL A 90 0.53 -1.85 -7.16
CA VAL A 90 -0.86 -2.26 -7.43
C VAL A 90 -1.69 -1.16 -8.13
N ARG A 91 -1.12 0.03 -8.37
CA ARG A 91 -1.86 1.20 -8.86
C ARG A 91 -2.56 0.98 -10.21
#